data_AF-D8Q7W5-F1
#
_entry.id   AF-D8Q7W5-F1
#
_cell.length_a   1.000
_cell.length_b   1.000
_cell.length_c   1.000
_cell.angle_alpha   90.00
_cell.angle_beta   90.00
_cell.angle_gamma   90.00
#
_symmetry.space_group_name_H-M   'P 1'
#
loop_
_entity.id
_entity.type
_entity.pdbx_description
1 polymer ?
#
loop_
_entity_poly.entity_id
_entity_poly.type
_entity_poly.pdbx_seq_one_letter_code
_entity_poly.pdbx_strand_id
1 'polypeptide(L)'
;MRLGIALYYIGADPAHWALVLTPSDWHAPRCSVYQIVRISGDRWRQHLSIVPLPNAPEFRGIIELIAADDLPGPESQPYPWDDSTDDESARLWEVCDRVIREHAKDANEPAKRKVIPGPHGWTCAAWVLDVLMDLEDIGIFDLPSEITWASIYSDVVAKGWILRDLYEDARPFPVLRLVSFCHGGANEVLI
;
A
#
# COMPACT_ATOMS: atom_id res chain seq x y z
N MET A 1 11.79 -3.49 5.76
CA MET A 1 11.06 -2.79 4.67
C MET A 1 9.66 -2.43 5.15
N ARG A 2 9.07 -1.31 4.71
CA ARG A 2 7.64 -1.03 4.89
C ARG A 2 6.96 -0.71 3.56
N LEU A 3 5.73 -1.20 3.42
CA LEU A 3 4.81 -0.94 2.32
C LEU A 3 3.55 -0.29 2.87
N GLY A 4 3.01 0.68 2.16
CA GLY A 4 1.82 1.40 2.61
C GLY A 4 1.13 2.14 1.48
N ILE A 5 -0.10 2.56 1.76
CA ILE A 5 -0.87 3.45 0.89
C ILE A 5 -0.77 4.86 1.45
N ALA A 6 -0.07 5.74 0.74
CA ALA A 6 -0.07 7.15 1.05
C ALA A 6 -1.32 7.83 0.49
N LEU A 7 -1.92 8.67 1.32
CA LEU A 7 -3.07 9.47 0.97
C LEU A 7 -2.63 10.92 0.76
N TYR A 8 -2.88 11.41 -0.45
CA TYR A 8 -2.67 12.78 -0.86
C TYR A 8 -4.01 13.46 -1.09
N TYR A 9 -4.18 14.69 -0.61
CA TYR A 9 -5.36 15.50 -0.90
C TYR A 9 -4.95 16.65 -1.82
N ILE A 10 -5.32 16.53 -3.10
CA ILE A 10 -4.95 17.51 -4.13
C ILE A 10 -6.18 18.35 -4.45
N GLY A 11 -6.22 19.57 -3.89
CA GLY A 11 -7.32 20.51 -4.11
C GLY A 11 -8.65 20.01 -3.53
N ALA A 12 -9.69 19.98 -4.34
CA ALA A 12 -11.03 19.53 -3.96
C ALA A 12 -11.30 18.04 -4.30
N ASP A 13 -10.32 17.32 -4.86
CA ASP A 13 -10.47 15.92 -5.25
C ASP A 13 -10.24 15.01 -4.04
N PRO A 14 -11.23 14.21 -3.61
CA PRO A 14 -11.32 13.73 -2.23
C PRO A 14 -10.33 12.65 -1.81
N ALA A 15 -9.46 12.11 -2.69
CA ALA A 15 -8.25 11.39 -2.27
C ALA A 15 -7.43 10.92 -3.49
N HIS A 16 -6.23 11.46 -3.67
CA HIS A 16 -5.23 10.89 -4.56
C HIS A 16 -4.40 9.85 -3.82
N TRP A 17 -4.36 8.62 -4.32
CA TRP A 17 -3.70 7.51 -3.64
C TRP A 17 -2.39 7.16 -4.32
N ALA A 18 -1.39 6.79 -3.51
CA ALA A 18 -0.12 6.29 -4.01
C ALA A 18 0.33 5.08 -3.19
N LEU A 19 1.02 4.15 -3.83
CA LEU A 19 1.80 3.15 -3.11
C LEU A 19 3.11 3.75 -2.68
N VAL A 20 3.50 3.47 -1.43
CA VAL A 20 4.77 3.95 -0.89
C VAL A 20 5.57 2.80 -0.32
N LEU A 21 6.84 2.78 -0.72
CA LEU A 21 7.80 1.78 -0.29
C LEU A 21 9.01 2.49 0.36
N THR A 22 9.41 2.01 1.53
CA THR A 22 10.57 2.53 2.27
C THR A 22 11.39 1.36 2.85
N PRO A 23 12.73 1.45 2.87
CA PRO A 23 13.56 0.38 3.43
C PRO A 23 13.42 0.25 4.95
N SER A 24 13.21 1.36 5.68
CA SER A 24 13.26 1.40 7.15
C SER A 24 11.94 1.85 7.80
N ASP A 25 11.63 3.14 7.65
CA ASP A 25 10.51 3.80 8.32
C ASP A 25 9.94 4.92 7.44
N TRP A 26 8.84 5.51 7.91
CA TRP A 26 8.12 6.54 7.18
C TRP A 26 8.75 7.94 7.24
N HIS A 27 9.76 8.13 8.09
CA HIS A 27 10.61 9.31 8.16
C HIS A 27 11.89 9.17 7.32
N ALA A 28 12.05 8.05 6.60
CA ALA A 28 13.21 7.84 5.76
C ALA A 28 13.41 9.01 4.78
N PRO A 29 14.66 9.44 4.56
CA PRO A 29 14.96 10.58 3.68
C PRO A 29 14.56 10.33 2.23
N ARG A 30 14.33 9.06 1.86
CA ARG A 30 13.93 8.61 0.53
C ARG A 30 12.86 7.53 0.64
N CYS A 31 11.62 7.89 0.31
CA CYS A 31 10.54 6.95 0.07
C CYS A 31 10.26 6.89 -1.43
N SER A 32 10.07 5.69 -1.97
CA SER A 32 9.58 5.50 -3.35
C SER A 32 8.07 5.63 -3.34
N VAL A 33 7.55 6.63 -4.04
CA VAL A 33 6.11 6.92 -4.16
C VAL A 33 5.67 6.64 -5.58
N TYR A 34 4.82 5.64 -5.75
CA TYR A 34 4.26 5.24 -7.04
C TYR A 34 2.80 5.66 -7.11
N GLN A 35 2.49 6.44 -8.13
CA GLN A 35 1.15 6.94 -8.38
C GLN A 35 0.82 6.76 -9.86
N ILE A 36 -0.47 6.72 -10.18
CA ILE A 36 -0.91 6.80 -11.57
C ILE A 36 -1.59 8.15 -11.79
N VAL A 37 -1.10 8.88 -12.79
CA VAL A 37 -1.58 10.23 -13.12
C VAL A 37 -2.27 10.21 -14.47
N ARG A 38 -3.38 10.95 -14.57
CA ARG A 38 -4.12 11.14 -15.81
C ARG A 38 -3.37 12.15 -16.67
N ILE A 39 -2.94 11.76 -17.88
CA ILE A 39 -2.22 12.66 -18.79
C ILE A 39 -3.19 13.37 -19.73
N SER A 40 -4.18 12.66 -20.27
CA SER A 40 -5.19 13.23 -21.19
C SER A 40 -6.30 12.21 -21.46
N GLY A 41 -7.57 12.61 -21.44
CA GLY A 41 -8.68 11.69 -21.72
C GLY A 41 -8.53 10.42 -20.87
N ASP A 42 -8.72 9.24 -21.43
CA ASP A 42 -8.59 7.98 -20.67
C ASP A 42 -7.16 7.42 -20.64
N ARG A 43 -6.15 8.25 -20.94
CA ARG A 43 -4.74 7.86 -20.86
C ARG A 43 -4.17 8.16 -19.48
N TRP A 44 -3.66 7.10 -18.87
CA TRP A 44 -3.03 7.10 -17.56
C TRP A 44 -1.56 6.70 -17.67
N ARG A 45 -0.72 7.21 -16.76
CA ARG A 45 0.69 6.84 -16.70
C ARG A 45 1.14 6.73 -15.27
N GLN A 46 1.96 5.72 -14.98
CA GLN A 46 2.66 5.64 -13.72
C GLN A 46 3.70 6.76 -13.62
N HIS A 47 3.72 7.42 -12.48
CA HIS A 47 4.70 8.41 -12.10
C HIS A 47 5.35 7.96 -10.79
N LEU A 48 6.68 7.86 -10.81
CA LEU A 48 7.50 7.55 -9.65
C LEU A 48 8.13 8.84 -9.16
N SER A 49 7.95 9.13 -7.87
CA SER A 49 8.61 10.21 -7.16
C SER A 49 9.43 9.64 -6.02
N ILE A 50 10.62 10.21 -5.77
CA ILE A 50 11.44 9.88 -4.61
C ILE A 50 11.46 11.11 -3.71
N VAL A 51 10.75 11.04 -2.59
CA VAL A 51 10.54 12.20 -1.71
C VAL A 51 10.58 11.80 -0.23
N PRO A 52 10.94 12.71 0.68
CA PRO A 52 10.65 12.56 2.10
C PRO A 52 9.15 12.85 2.35
N LEU A 53 8.36 11.82 2.67
CA LEU A 53 6.90 11.92 2.85
C LEU A 53 6.46 13.04 3.82
N PRO A 54 7.11 13.23 4.99
CA PRO A 54 6.66 14.27 5.95
C PRO A 54 6.74 15.69 5.41
N ASN A 55 7.49 15.92 4.33
CA ASN A 55 7.69 17.24 3.74
C ASN A 55 6.81 17.48 2.50
N ALA A 56 6.01 16.50 2.08
CA ALA A 56 5.12 16.65 0.93
C ALA A 56 3.85 17.42 1.36
N PRO A 57 3.54 18.60 0.78
CA PRO A 57 2.48 19.48 1.30
C PRO A 57 1.07 18.91 1.12
N GLU A 58 0.86 18.02 0.15
CA GLU A 58 -0.41 17.34 -0.10
C GLU A 58 -0.56 16.04 0.69
N PHE A 59 0.50 15.56 1.34
CA PHE A 59 0.46 14.32 2.12
C PHE A 59 -0.40 14.51 3.37
N ARG A 60 -1.27 13.53 3.66
CA ARG A 60 -2.19 13.58 4.80
C ARG A 60 -2.04 12.43 5.77
N GLY A 61 -1.47 11.32 5.33
CA GLY A 61 -1.28 10.16 6.19
C GLY A 61 -0.99 8.91 5.37
N ILE A 62 -0.68 7.85 6.08
CA ILE A 62 -0.39 6.55 5.48
C ILE A 62 -1.19 5.45 6.14
N ILE A 63 -1.77 4.60 5.31
CA ILE A 63 -2.30 3.31 5.73
C ILE A 63 -1.13 2.32 5.58
N GLU A 64 -0.52 1.98 6.69
CA GLU A 64 0.56 1.00 6.78
C GLU A 64 0.00 -0.41 6.62
N LEU A 65 0.61 -1.16 5.70
CA LEU A 65 0.29 -2.56 5.45
C LEU A 65 1.29 -3.37 6.27
N ILE A 66 0.82 -3.90 7.40
CA ILE A 66 1.64 -4.77 8.22
C ILE A 66 1.55 -6.16 7.58
N ALA A 67 2.62 -6.58 6.91
CA ALA A 67 2.89 -8.01 6.75
C ALA A 67 2.87 -8.59 8.15
N ALA A 68 2.03 -9.62 8.38
CA ALA A 68 1.84 -10.22 9.70
C ALA A 68 3.18 -10.28 10.45
N ASP A 69 3.20 -9.78 11.68
CA ASP A 69 4.40 -9.74 12.54
C ASP A 69 4.99 -11.17 12.80
N ASP A 70 4.37 -12.21 12.24
CA ASP A 70 4.83 -13.60 12.18
C ASP A 70 4.83 -14.12 10.73
N LEU A 71 5.68 -13.59 9.85
CA LEU A 71 6.30 -14.54 8.92
C LEU A 71 7.07 -15.51 9.81
N PRO A 72 6.72 -16.81 9.87
CA PRO A 72 7.55 -17.76 10.59
C PRO A 72 8.96 -17.57 10.04
N GLY A 73 9.90 -17.20 10.92
CA GLY A 73 11.31 -17.35 10.60
C GLY A 73 11.48 -18.75 9.99
N PRO A 74 12.31 -18.91 8.94
CA PRO A 74 12.22 -19.98 7.96
C PRO A 74 12.32 -21.39 8.59
N GLU A 75 11.22 -21.87 9.14
CA GLU A 75 11.05 -23.20 9.70
C GLU A 75 9.85 -23.85 9.03
N SER A 76 9.87 -23.91 7.69
CA SER A 76 9.30 -25.04 6.94
C SER A 76 9.35 -24.86 5.42
N GLN A 77 10.49 -24.50 4.83
CA GLN A 77 10.97 -25.08 3.56
C GLN A 77 12.48 -24.82 3.46
N PRO A 78 13.34 -25.83 3.23
CA PRO A 78 14.75 -25.61 2.99
C PRO A 78 14.92 -25.06 1.58
N TYR A 79 14.81 -23.74 1.41
CA TYR A 79 15.41 -23.07 0.26
C TYR A 79 16.87 -22.73 0.59
N PRO A 80 17.85 -23.12 -0.24
CA PRO A 80 19.23 -23.23 0.18
C PRO A 80 20.00 -21.90 0.02
N TRP A 81 19.69 -20.83 0.76
CA TRP A 81 20.43 -19.57 0.59
C TRP A 81 20.71 -18.82 1.90
N ASP A 82 22.00 -18.83 2.25
CA ASP A 82 22.85 -18.00 3.15
C ASP A 82 22.23 -16.90 4.05
N ASP A 83 22.56 -16.99 5.34
CA ASP A 83 22.12 -16.22 6.51
C ASP A 83 22.82 -14.84 6.60
N SER A 84 22.32 -13.83 5.88
CA SER A 84 22.62 -12.43 6.21
C SER A 84 21.35 -11.59 6.28
N THR A 85 20.95 -11.25 7.51
CA THR A 85 19.68 -10.60 7.86
C THR A 85 19.53 -9.16 7.36
N ASP A 86 20.62 -8.50 6.94
CA ASP A 86 20.55 -7.16 6.32
C ASP A 86 20.16 -7.21 4.83
N ASP A 87 20.21 -8.38 4.19
CA ASP A 87 19.94 -8.56 2.76
C ASP A 87 18.44 -8.83 2.49
N GLU A 88 17.72 -9.45 3.42
CA GLU A 88 16.33 -9.84 3.20
C GLU A 88 15.37 -8.65 3.01
N SER A 89 15.47 -7.62 3.87
CA SER A 89 14.67 -6.39 3.73
C SER A 89 14.99 -5.62 2.45
N ALA A 90 16.25 -5.66 2.00
CA ALA A 90 16.67 -5.03 0.76
C ALA A 90 16.14 -5.81 -0.46
N ARG A 91 16.21 -7.14 -0.43
CA ARG A 91 15.68 -8.03 -1.48
C ARG A 91 14.17 -7.93 -1.59
N LEU A 92 13.43 -7.95 -0.48
CA LEU A 92 11.98 -7.74 -0.47
C LEU A 92 11.61 -6.39 -1.08
N TRP A 93 12.39 -5.35 -0.77
CA TRP A 93 12.21 -4.02 -1.36
C TRP A 93 12.41 -4.04 -2.88
N GLU A 94 13.45 -4.71 -3.38
CA GLU A 94 13.70 -4.83 -4.82
C GLU A 94 12.61 -5.61 -5.55
N VAL A 95 12.10 -6.69 -4.94
CA VAL A 95 10.99 -7.48 -5.49
C VAL A 95 9.73 -6.62 -5.57
N CYS A 96 9.38 -5.91 -4.51
CA CYS A 96 8.23 -5.01 -4.49
C CYS A 96 8.35 -3.88 -5.52
N ASP A 97 9.51 -3.18 -5.57
CA ASP A 97 9.76 -2.12 -6.55
C ASP A 97 9.59 -2.63 -7.98
N ARG A 98 10.11 -3.82 -8.28
CA ARG A 98 9.97 -4.45 -9.60
C ARG A 98 8.51 -4.73 -9.95
N VAL A 99 7.77 -5.40 -9.07
CA VAL A 99 6.35 -5.74 -9.31
C VAL A 99 5.52 -4.48 -9.54
N ILE A 100 5.66 -3.46 -8.69
CA ILE A 100 4.90 -2.21 -8.79
C ILE A 100 5.21 -1.47 -10.11
N ARG A 101 6.46 -1.48 -10.56
CA ARG A 101 6.86 -0.86 -11.85
C ARG A 101 6.32 -1.60 -13.06
N GLU A 102 6.27 -2.91 -13.01
CA GLU A 102 5.79 -3.73 -14.11
C GLU A 102 4.27 -3.66 -14.24
N HIS A 103 3.55 -3.48 -13.12
CA HIS A 103 2.09 -3.39 -13.10
C HIS A 103 1.49 -2.24 -13.91
N ALA A 104 2.28 -1.20 -14.15
CA ALA A 104 1.84 -0.04 -14.93
C ALA A 104 1.70 -0.31 -16.43
N LYS A 105 2.36 -1.33 -16.96
CA LYS A 105 2.30 -1.66 -18.40
C LYS A 105 0.91 -2.20 -18.78
N ASP A 106 0.32 -2.96 -17.88
CA ASP A 106 -1.00 -3.58 -18.03
C ASP A 106 -2.16 -2.61 -17.79
N ALA A 107 -1.89 -1.40 -17.26
CA ALA A 107 -2.92 -0.37 -17.08
C ALA A 107 -3.60 0.05 -18.40
N ASN A 108 -2.96 -0.24 -19.53
CA ASN A 108 -3.51 0.00 -20.86
C ASN A 108 -4.28 -1.21 -21.45
N GLU A 109 -4.36 -2.35 -20.73
CA GLU A 109 -5.05 -3.58 -21.17
C GLU A 109 -6.09 -4.06 -20.12
N PRO A 110 -7.19 -3.31 -19.91
CA PRO A 110 -8.16 -3.56 -18.84
C PRO A 110 -8.98 -4.86 -18.95
N ALA A 111 -8.91 -5.57 -20.09
CA ALA A 111 -9.80 -6.69 -20.42
C ALA A 111 -9.51 -8.00 -19.64
N LYS A 112 -8.44 -8.07 -18.84
CA LYS A 112 -7.99 -9.31 -18.17
C LYS A 112 -8.06 -9.27 -16.63
N ARG A 113 -8.52 -8.18 -16.01
CA ARG A 113 -8.38 -7.98 -14.56
C ARG A 113 -9.66 -8.24 -13.76
N LYS A 114 -9.50 -8.77 -12.54
CA LYS A 114 -10.55 -8.87 -11.53
C LYS A 114 -11.05 -7.45 -11.22
N VAL A 115 -12.36 -7.25 -11.15
CA VAL A 115 -12.94 -5.90 -10.99
C VAL A 115 -13.09 -5.59 -9.51
N ILE A 116 -12.36 -4.57 -9.02
CA ILE A 116 -12.59 -4.00 -7.68
C ILE A 116 -13.87 -3.15 -7.73
N PRO A 117 -14.89 -3.42 -6.90
CA PRO A 117 -16.12 -2.63 -6.89
C PRO A 117 -15.83 -1.22 -6.33
N GLY A 118 -16.06 -0.21 -7.17
CA GLY A 118 -15.75 1.20 -6.89
C GLY A 118 -16.08 2.10 -8.09
N PRO A 119 -15.61 3.37 -8.10
CA PRO A 119 -15.79 4.26 -9.23
C PRO A 119 -15.35 3.60 -10.54
N HIS A 120 -16.22 3.64 -11.56
CA HIS A 120 -15.91 3.03 -12.84
C HIS A 120 -14.77 3.77 -13.55
N GLY A 121 -13.78 3.00 -14.01
CA GLY A 121 -12.62 3.51 -14.74
C GLY A 121 -11.32 3.43 -13.96
N TRP A 122 -10.20 3.62 -14.65
CA TRP A 122 -8.90 3.65 -14.01
C TRP A 122 -8.82 4.90 -13.13
N THR A 123 -8.58 4.72 -11.84
CA THR A 123 -8.31 5.81 -10.89
C THR A 123 -7.03 5.47 -10.14
N CYS A 124 -6.42 6.46 -9.49
CA CYS A 124 -5.26 6.22 -8.64
C CYS A 124 -5.57 5.23 -7.52
N ALA A 125 -6.75 5.33 -6.91
CA ALA A 125 -7.22 4.39 -5.90
C ALA A 125 -7.38 2.96 -6.46
N ALA A 126 -8.08 2.78 -7.57
CA ALA A 126 -8.30 1.47 -8.16
C ALA A 126 -6.98 0.78 -8.55
N TRP A 127 -6.02 1.53 -9.11
CA TRP A 127 -4.69 0.99 -9.43
C TRP A 127 -3.91 0.57 -8.19
N VAL A 128 -3.88 1.42 -7.15
CA VAL A 128 -3.18 1.10 -5.89
C VAL A 128 -3.73 -0.19 -5.28
N LEU A 129 -5.05 -0.35 -5.24
CA LEU A 129 -5.70 -1.52 -4.67
C LEU A 129 -5.49 -2.79 -5.51
N ASP A 130 -5.46 -2.66 -6.84
CA ASP A 130 -5.19 -3.80 -7.72
C ASP A 130 -3.76 -4.33 -7.51
N VAL A 131 -2.75 -3.44 -7.53
CA VAL A 131 -1.36 -3.81 -7.18
C VAL A 131 -1.28 -4.43 -5.80
N LEU A 132 -2.05 -3.90 -4.84
CA LEU A 132 -2.08 -4.41 -3.48
C LEU A 132 -2.55 -5.88 -3.46
N MET A 133 -3.68 -6.17 -4.08
CA MET A 133 -4.18 -7.54 -4.16
C MET A 133 -3.23 -8.47 -4.93
N ASP A 134 -2.54 -7.99 -5.96
CA ASP A 134 -1.57 -8.81 -6.68
C ASP A 134 -0.33 -9.13 -5.84
N LEU A 135 0.14 -8.17 -5.02
CA LEU A 135 1.23 -8.38 -4.07
C LEU A 135 0.84 -9.38 -2.96
N GLU A 136 -0.42 -9.38 -2.53
CA GLU A 136 -0.99 -10.39 -1.63
C GLU A 136 -1.06 -11.77 -2.31
N ASP A 137 -1.61 -11.85 -3.54
CA ASP A 137 -1.77 -13.09 -4.30
C ASP A 137 -0.40 -13.81 -4.53
N ILE A 138 0.72 -13.07 -4.57
CA ILE A 138 2.09 -13.62 -4.67
C ILE A 138 2.81 -13.81 -3.31
N GLY A 139 2.14 -13.51 -2.19
CA GLY A 139 2.63 -13.75 -0.83
C GLY A 139 3.68 -12.78 -0.32
N ILE A 140 3.70 -11.52 -0.80
CA ILE A 140 4.60 -10.47 -0.26
C ILE A 140 4.12 -9.98 1.11
N PHE A 141 2.81 -9.95 1.32
CA PHE A 141 2.17 -9.67 2.61
C PHE A 141 0.78 -10.32 2.62
N ASP A 142 0.19 -10.43 3.80
CA ASP A 142 -1.18 -10.92 3.96
C ASP A 142 -2.10 -9.77 4.35
N LEU A 143 -3.25 -9.63 3.67
CA LEU A 143 -4.30 -8.76 4.17
C LEU A 143 -5.06 -9.47 5.31
N PRO A 144 -5.72 -8.69 6.19
CA PRO A 144 -6.75 -9.24 7.05
C PRO A 144 -7.75 -10.07 6.25
N SER A 145 -8.14 -11.24 6.77
CA SER A 145 -9.04 -12.17 6.07
C SER A 145 -10.40 -11.58 5.70
N GLU A 146 -10.78 -10.48 6.36
CA GLU A 146 -11.99 -9.71 6.11
C GLU A 146 -11.88 -8.84 4.86
N ILE A 147 -10.67 -8.49 4.46
CA ILE A 147 -10.40 -7.69 3.26
C ILE A 147 -10.33 -8.63 2.07
N THR A 148 -11.26 -8.44 1.15
CA THR A 148 -11.36 -9.23 -0.08
C THR A 148 -11.32 -8.32 -1.29
N TRP A 149 -11.14 -8.88 -2.48
CA TRP A 149 -11.34 -8.17 -3.75
C TRP A 149 -12.65 -7.37 -3.82
N ALA A 150 -13.70 -7.82 -3.11
CA ALA A 150 -15.01 -7.18 -3.10
C ALA A 150 -15.17 -6.07 -2.04
N SER A 151 -14.37 -6.08 -0.97
CA SER A 151 -14.51 -5.14 0.16
C SER A 151 -13.34 -4.16 0.27
N ILE A 152 -12.20 -4.45 -0.35
CA ILE A 152 -10.96 -3.69 -0.19
C ILE A 152 -11.13 -2.20 -0.47
N TYR A 153 -11.92 -1.84 -1.48
CA TYR A 153 -12.19 -0.45 -1.78
C TYR A 153 -12.89 0.26 -0.61
N SER A 154 -14.00 -0.30 -0.11
CA SER A 154 -14.73 0.31 1.01
C SER A 154 -13.93 0.33 2.30
N ASP A 155 -13.16 -0.73 2.58
CA ASP A 155 -12.42 -0.89 3.83
C ASP A 155 -11.24 0.09 3.89
N VAL A 156 -10.50 0.24 2.80
CA VAL A 156 -9.37 1.18 2.71
C VAL A 156 -9.87 2.63 2.66
N VAL A 157 -10.95 2.91 1.93
CA VAL A 157 -11.59 4.26 1.92
C VAL A 157 -12.00 4.66 3.34
N ALA A 158 -12.63 3.76 4.11
CA ALA A 158 -13.03 4.05 5.49
C ALA A 158 -11.84 4.45 6.37
N LYS A 159 -10.70 3.75 6.26
CA LYS A 159 -9.46 4.12 6.95
C LYS A 159 -8.90 5.45 6.46
N GLY A 160 -9.03 5.75 5.17
CA GLY A 160 -8.64 7.04 4.61
C GLY A 160 -9.42 8.21 5.19
N TRP A 161 -10.73 8.04 5.41
CA TRP A 161 -11.54 9.05 6.09
C TRP A 161 -11.09 9.30 7.53
N ILE A 162 -10.75 8.24 8.28
CA ILE A 162 -10.19 8.38 9.63
C ILE A 162 -8.87 9.17 9.60
N LEU A 163 -7.97 8.89 8.65
CA LEU A 163 -6.72 9.64 8.51
C LEU A 163 -6.94 11.12 8.21
N ARG A 164 -7.93 11.43 7.36
CA ARG A 164 -8.31 12.82 7.09
C ARG A 164 -8.74 13.54 8.36
N ASP A 165 -9.62 12.92 9.15
CA ASP A 165 -10.14 13.52 10.37
C ASP A 165 -9.02 13.71 11.42
N LEU A 166 -8.09 12.75 11.53
CA LEU A 166 -6.90 12.86 12.41
C LEU A 166 -5.88 13.92 11.96
N TYR A 167 -5.84 14.24 10.66
CA TYR A 167 -4.96 15.29 10.14
C TYR A 167 -5.43 16.68 10.59
N GLU A 168 -6.74 16.89 10.72
CA GLU A 168 -7.30 18.13 11.26
C GLU A 168 -6.91 18.35 12.74
N ASP A 169 -6.67 17.25 13.49
CA ASP A 169 -6.28 17.24 14.90
C ASP A 169 -4.76 17.44 15.18
N ALA A 170 -4.03 18.08 14.27
CA ALA A 170 -2.64 18.54 14.44
C ALA A 170 -1.56 17.46 14.67
N ARG A 171 -1.78 16.19 14.28
CA ARG A 171 -0.67 15.22 14.20
C ARG A 171 0.16 15.48 12.95
N PRO A 172 1.50 15.59 13.05
CA PRO A 172 2.34 15.89 11.90
C PRO A 172 2.43 14.73 10.90
N PHE A 173 2.10 13.50 11.31
CA PHE A 173 2.22 12.31 10.48
C PHE A 173 1.33 11.16 11.00
N PRO A 174 0.04 11.08 10.62
CA PRO A 174 -0.83 10.01 11.08
C PRO A 174 -0.59 8.71 10.28
N VAL A 175 -0.47 7.60 11.00
CA VAL A 175 -0.30 6.24 10.47
C VAL A 175 -1.44 5.37 10.99
N LEU A 176 -2.19 4.74 10.10
CA LEU A 176 -3.14 3.68 10.47
C LEU A 176 -2.61 2.35 9.98
N ARG A 177 -2.62 1.34 10.84
CA ARG A 177 -2.13 0.00 10.49
C ARG A 177 -3.30 -0.87 10.06
N LEU A 178 -3.20 -1.47 8.87
CA LEU A 178 -4.01 -2.61 8.47
C LEU A 178 -3.34 -3.85 9.07
N VAL A 179 -3.93 -4.35 10.16
CA VAL A 179 -3.40 -5.49 10.92
C VAL A 179 -4.27 -6.69 10.62
N SER A 180 -3.68 -7.79 10.17
CA SER A 180 -4.37 -9.07 10.07
C SER A 180 -4.63 -9.60 11.48
N PHE A 181 -5.89 -9.79 11.84
CA PHE A 181 -6.24 -10.53 13.04
C PHE A 181 -6.36 -12.00 12.66
N CYS A 182 -5.32 -12.77 12.92
CA CYS A 182 -5.45 -14.22 12.96
C CYS A 182 -6.58 -14.55 13.94
N HIS A 183 -7.70 -15.11 13.45
CA HIS A 183 -8.80 -15.56 14.29
C HIS A 183 -8.30 -16.69 15.20
N GLY A 184 -7.80 -16.30 16.36
CA GLY A 184 -7.13 -17.18 17.31
C GLY A 184 -7.01 -16.54 18.69
N GLY A 185 -8.14 -16.13 19.28
CA GLY A 185 -8.23 -15.83 20.72
C GLY A 185 -8.83 -14.47 21.06
N ALA A 186 -10.05 -14.52 21.58
CA ALA A 186 -10.75 -13.56 22.45
C ALA A 186 -10.34 -12.06 22.43
N ASN A 187 -11.33 -11.23 22.05
CA ASN A 187 -11.53 -9.85 22.48
C ASN A 187 -10.72 -9.40 23.69
N GLU A 188 -9.79 -8.46 23.50
CA GLU A 188 -9.54 -7.42 24.49
C GLU A 188 -9.55 -6.05 23.80
N VAL A 189 -10.65 -5.33 24.04
CA VAL A 189 -10.76 -3.90 23.83
C VAL A 189 -9.96 -3.24 24.95
N LEU A 190 -8.88 -2.54 24.61
CA LEU A 190 -8.25 -1.58 25.54
C LEU A 190 -8.76 -0.18 25.22
N ILE A 191 -9.49 0.36 26.20
CA ILE A 191 -9.92 1.77 26.35
C ILE A 191 -8.69 2.63 26.69
#